data_AF-A0A537S433-F1
#
_entry.id   AF-A0A537S433-F1
#
_cell.length_a   1.000
_cell.length_b   1.000
_cell.length_c   1.000
_cell.angle_alpha   90.00
_cell.angle_beta   90.00
_cell.angle_gamma   90.00
#
_symmetry.space_group_name_H-M   'P 1'
#
loop_
_entity.id
_entity.type
_entity.pdbx_description
1 polymer ?
#
loop_
_entity_poly.entity_id
_entity_poly.type
_entity_poly.pdbx_seq_one_letter_code
_entity_poly.pdbx_strand_id
1 'polypeptide(L)'
;MPEDLDDVARWRSLAAEALSLAAQMSDPASKQTMLDIALGYEHIAQRAERRVNAHEFGKKRRPVDDGANGLAALVPLVLSLLN
;
A
#
# COMPACT_ATOMS: atom_id res chain seq x y z
N MET A 1 -15.87 3.53 -4.77
CA MET A 1 -15.30 2.17 -4.74
C MET A 1 -13.80 2.30 -4.53
N PRO A 2 -13.22 1.79 -3.43
CA PRO A 2 -11.80 1.99 -3.09
C PRO A 2 -10.84 0.91 -3.61
N GLU A 3 -11.33 -0.10 -4.34
CA GLU A 3 -10.52 -1.22 -4.86
C GLU A 3 -9.42 -0.79 -5.85
N ASP A 4 -9.65 0.30 -6.59
CA ASP A 4 -8.83 0.67 -7.76
C ASP A 4 -7.48 1.31 -7.39
N LEU A 5 -7.36 1.89 -6.20
CA LEU A 5 -6.20 2.70 -5.83
C LEU A 5 -4.96 1.87 -5.48
N ASP A 6 -5.12 0.57 -5.21
CA ASP A 6 -4.02 -0.32 -4.81
C ASP A 6 -3.56 -1.26 -5.93
N ASP A 7 -4.21 -1.23 -7.10
CA ASP A 7 -3.82 -2.03 -8.26
C ASP A 7 -2.64 -1.40 -9.01
N VAL A 8 -1.43 -1.71 -8.55
CA VAL A 8 -0.16 -1.26 -9.15
C VAL A 8 -0.10 -1.58 -10.65
N ALA A 9 -0.54 -2.78 -11.05
CA ALA A 9 -0.42 -3.26 -12.42
C ALA A 9 -1.30 -2.43 -13.37
N ARG A 10 -2.53 -2.11 -12.95
CA ARG A 10 -3.42 -1.22 -13.70
C ARG A 10 -2.81 0.16 -13.91
N TRP A 11 -2.27 0.78 -12.86
CA TRP A 11 -1.68 2.12 -12.97
C TRP A 11 -0.45 2.13 -13.90
N ARG A 12 0.39 1.08 -13.84
CA ARG A 12 1.51 0.90 -14.78
C ARG A 12 1.04 0.73 -16.22
N SER A 13 -0.03 -0.04 -16.44
CA SER A 13 -0.63 -0.23 -17.77
C SER A 13 -1.15 1.08 -18.36
N LEU A 14 -1.85 1.89 -17.55
CA LEU A 14 -2.36 3.20 -17.98
C LEU A 14 -1.23 4.20 -18.28
N ALA A 15 -0.14 4.17 -17.51
CA ALA A 15 1.05 4.98 -17.79
C ALA A 15 1.67 4.60 -19.15
N ALA A 16 1.81 3.29 -19.43
CA ALA A 16 2.34 2.80 -20.70
C ALA A 16 1.45 3.16 -21.89
N GLU A 17 0.12 3.07 -21.73
CA GLU A 17 -0.84 3.48 -22.74
C GLU A 17 -0.75 4.97 -23.06
N ALA A 18 -0.69 5.83 -22.03
CA ALA A 18 -0.51 7.27 -22.19
C ALA A 18 0.82 7.60 -22.92
N LEU A 19 1.92 6.92 -22.60
CA LEU A 19 3.19 7.08 -23.33
C LEU A 19 3.05 6.68 -24.81
N SER A 20 2.35 5.59 -25.10
CA SER A 20 2.10 5.14 -26.46
C SER A 20 1.27 6.15 -27.25
N LEU A 21 0.26 6.76 -26.63
CA LEU A 21 -0.53 7.83 -27.23
C LEU A 21 0.29 9.09 -27.46
N ALA A 22 1.11 9.51 -26.49
CA ALA A 22 1.99 10.67 -26.62
C ALA A 22 3.01 10.50 -27.77
N ALA A 23 3.49 9.27 -28.02
CA ALA A 23 4.41 8.98 -29.11
C ALA A 23 3.79 9.21 -30.51
N GLN A 24 2.47 9.07 -30.62
CA GLN A 24 1.71 9.24 -31.86
C GLN A 24 1.22 10.68 -32.07
N MET A 25 1.36 11.56 -31.07
CA MET A 25 0.89 12.94 -31.14
C MET A 25 1.87 13.86 -31.88
N SER A 26 1.32 14.66 -32.80
CA SER A 26 2.07 15.66 -33.59
C SER A 26 2.03 17.05 -32.97
N ASP A 27 0.96 17.40 -32.26
CA ASP A 27 0.86 18.69 -31.55
C ASP A 27 1.72 18.66 -30.27
N PRO A 28 2.70 19.56 -30.13
CA PRO A 28 3.61 19.56 -28.97
C PRO A 28 2.90 19.77 -27.63
N ALA A 29 1.87 20.62 -27.57
CA ALA A 29 1.15 20.90 -26.34
C ALA A 29 0.32 19.69 -25.88
N SER A 30 -0.38 19.05 -26.82
CA SER A 30 -1.13 17.82 -26.57
C SER A 30 -0.21 16.68 -26.15
N LYS A 31 0.93 16.53 -26.83
CA LYS A 31 1.95 15.55 -26.48
C LYS A 31 2.46 15.77 -25.06
N GLN A 32 2.80 17.00 -24.69
CA GLN A 32 3.26 17.32 -23.34
C GLN A 32 2.19 16.99 -22.30
N THR A 33 0.93 17.35 -22.57
CA THR A 33 -0.18 17.03 -21.67
C THR A 33 -0.33 15.52 -21.45
N MET A 34 -0.19 14.72 -22.51
CA MET A 34 -0.27 13.26 -22.41
C MET A 34 0.92 12.66 -21.64
N LEU A 35 2.11 13.23 -21.77
CA LEU A 35 3.27 12.83 -20.96
C LEU A 35 3.05 13.14 -19.47
N ASP A 36 2.46 14.29 -19.16
CA ASP A 36 2.14 14.66 -17.77
C ASP A 36 1.10 13.70 -17.16
N ILE A 37 0.12 13.25 -17.94
CA ILE A 37 -0.84 12.21 -17.54
C ILE A 37 -0.13 10.88 -17.26
N ALA A 38 0.77 10.45 -18.15
CA ALA A 38 1.55 9.22 -17.96
C ALA A 38 2.36 9.26 -16.66
N LEU A 39 3.00 10.40 -16.36
CA LEU A 39 3.72 10.63 -15.13
C LEU A 39 2.79 10.58 -13.89
N GLY A 40 1.58 11.12 -14.02
CA GLY A 40 0.54 11.03 -13.00
C GLY A 40 0.21 9.58 -12.63
N TYR A 41 -0.01 8.71 -13.63
CA TYR A 41 -0.27 7.29 -13.39
C TYR A 41 0.91 6.57 -12.75
N GLU A 42 2.13 6.85 -13.18
CA GLU A 42 3.35 6.28 -12.59
C GLU A 42 3.47 6.65 -11.10
N HIS A 43 3.20 7.90 -10.72
CA HIS A 43 3.20 8.32 -9.32
C HIS A 43 2.15 7.59 -8.47
N ILE A 44 0.96 7.34 -9.03
CA ILE A 44 -0.09 6.57 -8.34
C ILE A 44 0.37 5.11 -8.18
N ALA A 45 0.95 4.49 -9.20
CA ALA A 45 1.48 3.14 -9.15
C ALA A 45 2.53 2.98 -8.04
N GLN A 46 3.48 3.92 -7.97
CA GLN A 46 4.51 3.93 -6.92
C GLN A 46 3.90 4.07 -5.52
N ARG A 47 2.82 4.85 -5.37
CA ARG A 47 2.12 4.99 -4.09
C ARG A 47 1.38 3.71 -3.71
N ALA A 48 0.72 3.06 -4.66
CA ALA A 48 0.07 1.78 -4.47
C ALA A 48 1.08 0.70 -4.05
N GLU A 49 2.23 0.64 -4.70
CA GLU A 49 3.31 -0.30 -4.38
C GLU A 49 3.81 -0.13 -2.94
N ARG A 50 3.98 1.12 -2.48
CA ARG A 50 4.34 1.40 -1.08
C ARG A 50 3.28 0.90 -0.09
N ARG A 51 1.99 0.98 -0.42
CA ARG A 51 0.90 0.47 0.43
C ARG A 51 0.86 -1.05 0.48
N VAL A 52 1.00 -1.72 -0.67
CA VAL A 52 1.09 -3.19 -0.75
C VAL A 52 2.27 -3.70 0.07
N ASN A 53 3.45 -3.09 -0.10
CA ASN A 53 4.64 -3.48 0.64
C ASN A 53 4.45 -3.28 2.16
N ALA A 54 3.91 -2.14 2.59
CA ALA A 54 3.60 -1.89 4.00
C ALA A 54 2.62 -2.93 4.59
N HIS A 55 1.61 -3.34 3.80
CA HIS A 55 0.66 -4.38 4.21
C HIS A 55 1.34 -5.76 4.38
N GLU A 56 2.19 -6.15 3.43
CA GLU A 56 2.93 -7.41 3.49
C GLU A 56 3.92 -7.47 4.68
N PHE A 57 4.60 -6.36 4.99
CA PHE A 57 5.47 -6.28 6.17
C PHE A 57 4.68 -6.34 7.50
N GLY A 58 3.49 -5.74 7.55
CA GLY A 58 2.59 -5.85 8.70
C GLY A 58 2.07 -7.27 8.90
N LYS A 59 1.77 -7.99 7.81
CA LYS A 59 1.32 -9.39 7.84
C LYS A 59 2.41 -10.35 8.32
N LYS A 60 3.66 -10.18 7.86
CA LYS A 60 4.81 -11.00 8.32
C LYS A 60 5.17 -10.81 9.79
N ARG A 61 4.80 -9.70 10.41
CA ARG A 61 5.12 -9.37 11.80
C ARG A 61 4.05 -9.76 12.81
N ARG A 62 2.96 -10.42 12.40
CA ARG A 62 2.04 -11.06 13.34
C ARG A 62 2.55 -12.47 13.64
N PRO A 63 3.23 -12.72 14.77
CA PRO A 63 3.28 -14.08 15.30
C PRO A 63 1.84 -14.51 15.53
N VAL A 64 1.47 -15.61 14.91
CA VAL A 64 0.24 -16.30 15.25
C VAL A 64 0.51 -16.93 16.60
N ASP A 65 0.03 -16.31 17.69
CA ASP A 65 0.00 -16.91 19.02
C ASP A 65 -1.07 -18.02 19.04
N ASP A 66 -0.86 -19.09 18.27
CA ASP A 66 -1.66 -20.31 18.34
C ASP A 66 -1.05 -21.25 19.39
N GLY A 67 -1.47 -21.02 20.63
CA GLY A 67 -1.75 -22.04 21.63
C GLY A 67 -0.64 -23.02 22.03
N ALA A 68 0.05 -22.71 23.13
CA ALA A 68 0.15 -23.62 24.28
C ALA A 68 0.96 -22.99 25.44
N ASN A 69 0.35 -23.06 26.61
CA ASN A 69 0.98 -23.07 27.94
C ASN A 69 1.38 -21.72 28.57
N GLY A 70 0.47 -21.22 29.39
CA GLY A 70 0.73 -20.17 30.36
C GLY A 70 -0.32 -20.20 31.47
N LEU A 71 -0.37 -21.29 32.24
CA LEU A 71 -1.05 -21.35 33.54
C LEU A 71 -0.39 -20.39 34.53
N ALA A 72 -0.54 -19.09 34.31
CA ALA A 72 -0.10 -18.05 35.25
C ALA A 72 -1.15 -16.94 35.34
N ALA A 73 -2.40 -17.33 35.54
CA ALA A 73 -3.41 -16.48 36.17
C ALA A 73 -3.57 -16.92 37.63
N LEU A 74 -2.49 -16.83 38.40
CA LEU A 74 -2.57 -16.73 39.85
C LEU A 74 -2.41 -15.24 40.16
N VAL A 75 -3.54 -14.56 40.20
CA VAL A 75 -3.67 -13.24 40.82
C VAL A 75 -3.55 -13.46 42.33
N PRO A 76 -2.60 -12.79 43.02
CA PRO A 76 -2.87 -12.34 44.37
C PRO A 76 -3.03 -10.82 44.31
N LEU A 77 -4.27 -10.37 44.23
CA LEU A 77 -4.65 -9.03 44.61
C LEU A 77 -5.25 -9.12 46.00
N VAL A 78 -4.44 -9.05 47.06
CA VAL A 78 -4.90 -8.49 48.35
C VAL A 78 -3.72 -7.82 49.06
N LEU A 79 -3.74 -6.49 48.99
CA LEU A 79 -3.44 -5.51 50.04
C LEU A 79 -2.05 -5.52 50.70
N SER A 80 -1.21 -4.55 50.32
CA SER A 80 -0.17 -4.00 51.19
C SER A 80 -0.62 -2.67 51.80
N LEU A 81 -0.52 -2.64 53.14
CA LEU A 81 -0.31 -1.49 54.03
C LEU A 81 -1.43 -0.45 54.20
N LEU A 82 -2.03 -0.44 55.40
CA LEU A 82 -1.86 0.72 56.27
C LEU A 82 -1.52 0.26 57.69
N ASN A 83 -0.50 0.93 58.21
CA ASN A 83 0.03 0.97 59.57
C ASN A 83 -1.01 1.46 60.59
#